data_AF-A0A151T049-F1
#
_entry.id   AF-A0A151T049-F1
#
_cell.length_a   1.000
_cell.length_b   1.000
_cell.length_c   1.000
_cell.angle_alpha   90.00
_cell.angle_beta   90.00
_cell.angle_gamma   90.00
#
_symmetry.space_group_name_H-M   'P 1'
#
loop_
_entity.id
_entity.type
_entity.pdbx_description
1 polymer ?
#
loop_
_entity_poly.entity_id
_entity_poly.type
_entity_poly.pdbx_seq_one_letter_code
_entity_poly.pdbx_strand_id
1 'polypeptide(L)' 'MMVGEAISWKSVKQTLIATSTIEIEYVSCYNVTCQAVWLKNLISNFHIVESISRPLVIYCDNTTAMHFSQNNRSSTLKAF' A
#
# COMPACT_ATOMS: atom_id res chain seq x y z
N MET A 1 -44.11 -10.94 4.04
CA MET A 1 -43.35 -11.31 2.83
C MET A 1 -42.36 -10.20 2.55
N MET A 2 -41.09 -10.40 2.88
CA MET A 2 -39.97 -9.62 2.34
C MET A 2 -38.87 -10.63 2.01
N VAL A 3 -38.46 -10.54 0.76
CA VAL A 3 -37.70 -11.51 -0.01
C VAL A 3 -36.27 -11.55 0.52
N GLY A 4 -35.76 -12.74 0.79
CA GLY A 4 -34.33 -12.94 1.03
C GLY A 4 -33.57 -12.64 -0.25
N GLU A 5 -32.98 -11.45 -0.33
CA GLU A 5 -32.08 -11.11 -1.42
C GLU A 5 -30.78 -11.92 -1.29
N ALA A 6 -30.29 -12.41 -2.43
CA ALA A 6 -29.10 -13.25 -2.50
C ALA A 6 -27.83 -12.42 -2.24
N ILE A 7 -27.16 -12.68 -1.12
CA ILE A 7 -25.84 -12.13 -0.84
C ILE A 7 -24.82 -12.88 -1.71
N SER A 8 -24.28 -12.22 -2.74
CA SER A 8 -23.15 -12.76 -3.50
C SER A 8 -21.83 -12.22 -2.96
N TRP A 9 -20.90 -13.12 -2.62
CA TRP A 9 -19.53 -12.75 -2.26
C TRP A 9 -18.65 -12.85 -3.50
N LYS A 10 -17.93 -11.77 -3.84
CA LYS A 10 -16.95 -11.76 -4.93
C LYS A 10 -15.54 -11.83 -4.34
N SER A 11 -14.84 -12.93 -4.58
CA SER A 11 -13.40 -13.02 -4.32
C SER A 11 -12.64 -12.85 -5.63
N VAL A 12 -11.70 -11.91 -5.66
CA VAL A 12 -10.81 -11.67 -6.81
C VAL A 12 -9.42 -12.13 -6.41
N LYS A 13 -8.85 -13.07 -7.18
CA LYS A 13 -7.47 -13.51 -6.99
C LYS A 13 -6.54 -12.34 -7.32
N GLN A 14 -5.59 -12.04 -6.43
CA GLN A 14 -4.54 -11.05 -6.70
C GLN A 14 -3.80 -11.47 -7.97
N THR A 15 -3.70 -10.54 -8.94
CA THR A 15 -3.06 -10.78 -10.25
C THR A 15 -1.54 -10.99 -10.13
N LEU A 16 -0.95 -10.57 -9.01
CA LEU A 16 0.47 -10.64 -8.79
C LEU A 16 0.86 -12.02 -8.25
N ILE A 17 1.63 -12.76 -9.05
CA ILE A 17 2.24 -14.02 -8.64
C ILE A 17 3.54 -13.67 -7.92
N ALA A 18 3.57 -13.77 -6.59
CA ALA A 18 4.80 -13.69 -5.83
C ALA A 18 5.16 -15.05 -5.22
N THR A 19 6.42 -15.20 -4.85
CA THR A 19 6.96 -16.45 -4.30
C THR A 19 6.55 -16.62 -2.83
N SER A 20 6.08 -15.54 -2.19
CA SER A 20 5.51 -15.55 -0.84
C SER A 20 4.40 -14.52 -0.64
N THR A 21 3.50 -14.76 0.33
CA THR A 21 2.47 -13.80 0.75
C THR A 21 3.06 -12.46 1.19
N ILE A 22 4.26 -12.49 1.79
CA ILE A 22 4.99 -11.31 2.26
C ILE A 22 5.32 -10.36 1.12
N GLU A 23 5.78 -10.90 -0.01
CA GLU A 23 6.10 -10.11 -1.21
C GLU A 23 4.86 -9.46 -1.81
N ILE A 24 3.72 -10.18 -1.86
CA ILE A 24 2.45 -9.63 -2.36
C ILE A 24 2.01 -8.44 -1.49
N GLU A 25 2.06 -8.60 -0.17
CA GLU A 25 1.62 -7.55 0.75
C GLU A 25 2.61 -6.39 0.82
N TYR A 26 3.91 -6.65 0.64
CA TYR A 26 4.90 -5.60 0.44
C TYR A 26 4.63 -4.79 -0.84
N VAL A 27 4.35 -5.45 -1.97
CA VAL A 27 4.01 -4.77 -3.23
C VAL A 27 2.69 -3.99 -3.10
N SER A 28 1.71 -4.54 -2.37
CA SER A 28 0.46 -3.84 -2.06
C SER A 28 0.74 -2.55 -1.28
N CYS A 29 1.51 -2.61 -0.17
CA CYS A 29 1.86 -1.42 0.61
C CYS A 29 2.74 -0.44 -0.18
N TYR A 30 3.61 -0.92 -1.07
CA TYR A 30 4.36 -0.07 -2.00
C TYR A 30 3.43 0.71 -2.93
N ASN A 31 2.45 0.04 -3.56
CA ASN A 31 1.51 0.67 -4.46
C ASN A 31 0.64 1.73 -3.75
N VAL A 32 0.17 1.42 -2.53
CA VAL A 32 -0.53 2.40 -1.67
C VAL A 32 0.36 3.61 -1.36
N THR A 33 1.65 3.38 -1.09
CA THR A 33 2.62 4.46 -0.87
C THR A 33 2.75 5.36 -2.10
N CYS A 34 2.88 4.78 -3.29
CA CYS A 34 2.94 5.53 -4.55
C CYS A 34 1.69 6.40 -4.75
N GLN A 35 0.50 5.82 -4.52
CA GLN A 35 -0.77 6.54 -4.63
C GLN A 35 -0.87 7.68 -3.60
N ALA A 36 -0.42 7.45 -2.36
CA ALA A 36 -0.43 8.47 -1.32
C ALA A 36 0.51 9.64 -1.63
N VAL A 37 1.71 9.35 -2.16
CA VAL A 37 2.65 10.38 -2.64
C VAL A 37 2.07 11.14 -3.83
N TRP A 38 1.45 10.42 -4.77
CA TRP A 38 0.78 11.04 -5.91
C TRP A 38 -0.33 11.99 -5.47
N LEU A 39 -1.18 11.57 -4.52
CA LEU A 39 -2.24 12.40 -3.96
C LEU A 39 -1.68 13.64 -3.25
N LYS A 40 -0.60 13.49 -2.47
CA LYS A 40 0.09 14.62 -1.83
C LYS A 40 0.58 15.65 -2.86
N ASN A 41 1.20 15.18 -3.94
CA ASN A 41 1.67 16.06 -5.01
C ASN A 41 0.50 16.72 -5.73
N LEU A 42 -0.59 15.98 -5.96
CA LEU A 42 -1.80 16.51 -6.56
C LEU A 42 -2.41 17.65 -5.72
N ILE A 43 -2.53 17.48 -4.40
CA ILE A 43 -3.03 18.51 -3.48
C ILE A 43 -2.14 19.76 -3.51
N SER A 44 -0.82 19.56 -3.54
CA SER A 44 0.16 20.66 -3.65
C SER A 44 -0.01 21.43 -4.96
N ASN A 45 -0.22 20.72 -6.08
CA ASN A 45 -0.40 21.32 -7.40
C ASN A 45 -1.72 22.11 -7.52
N PHE A 46 -2.76 21.71 -6.80
CA PHE A 46 -4.02 22.45 -6.76
C PHE A 46 -3.98 23.67 -5.81
N HIS A 47 -2.84 23.96 -5.15
CA HIS A 47 -2.69 25.03 -4.16
C HIS A 47 -3.74 25.00 -3.03
N ILE A 48 -4.38 23.85 -2.79
CA ILE A 48 -5.37 23.67 -1.71
C ILE A 48 -4.65 23.78 -0.35
N VAL A 49 -3.41 23.27 -0.30
CA VAL A 49 -2.50 23.40 0.85
C VAL A 49 -1.09 23.58 0.28
N GLU A 50 -0.31 24.54 0.80
CA GLU A 50 1.07 24.83 0.32
C GLU A 50 1.98 23.59 0.35
N SER A 51 1.87 22.77 1.40
CA SER A 51 2.48 21.44 1.43
C SER A 51 1.91 20.59 2.57
N ILE A 52 1.83 19.28 2.36
CA ILE A 52 1.61 18.32 3.46
C ILE A 52 2.96 18.11 4.15
N SER A 53 3.18 18.85 5.24
CA SER A 53 4.42 18.84 6.04
C SER A 53 4.54 17.59 6.92
N ARG A 54 3.42 16.99 7.32
CA ARG A 54 3.42 15.79 8.15
C ARG A 54 3.74 14.54 7.30
N PRO A 55 4.57 13.62 7.81
CA PRO A 55 4.82 12.35 7.14
C PRO A 55 3.53 11.54 7.03
N LEU A 56 3.37 10.85 5.89
CA LEU A 56 2.22 10.02 5.60
C LEU A 56 2.42 8.66 6.29
N VAL A 57 1.52 8.31 7.21
CA VAL A 57 1.58 7.05 7.96
C VAL A 57 0.68 6.04 7.26
N ILE A 58 1.26 4.91 6.87
CA ILE A 58 0.56 3.80 6.23
C ILE A 58 0.60 2.62 7.20
N TYR A 59 -0.57 2.11 7.55
CA TYR A 59 -0.71 0.92 8.38
C TYR A 59 -0.88 -0.30 7.48
N CYS A 60 -0.02 -1.30 7.66
CA CYS A 60 -0.14 -2.63 7.03
C CYS A 60 -0.44 -3.62 8.16
N ASP A 61 -1.46 -4.46 7.99
CA ASP A 61 -1.83 -5.52 8.94
C ASP A 61 -0.80 -6.67 8.97
N ASN A 62 -0.10 -6.89 7.86
CA ASN A 62 1.02 -7.82 7.83
C ASN A 62 2.32 -7.21 8.40
N THR A 63 2.61 -7.58 9.65
CA THR A 63 3.86 -7.22 10.35
C THR A 63 5.12 -7.75 9.64
N THR A 64 5.05 -8.90 8.94
CA THR A 64 6.21 -9.44 8.22
C THR A 64 6.56 -8.61 6.99
N ALA A 65 5.57 -8.11 6.25
CA ALA A 65 5.79 -7.16 5.16
C ALA A 65 6.34 -5.82 5.68
N MET A 66 5.88 -5.36 6.84
CA MET A 66 6.42 -4.18 7.51
C MET A 66 7.91 -4.38 7.87
N HIS A 67 8.28 -5.50 8.48
CA HIS A 67 9.68 -5.81 8.81
C HIS A 67 10.55 -5.96 7.54
N PHE A 68 10.03 -6.58 6.48
CA PHE A 68 10.72 -6.68 5.20
C PHE A 68 11.03 -5.31 4.59
N SER A 69 10.08 -4.36 4.68
CA SER A 69 10.30 -2.98 4.20
C SER A 69 11.41 -2.24 4.95
N GLN A 70 11.59 -2.52 6.24
CA GLN A 70 12.63 -1.90 7.06
C GLN A 70 14.00 -2.56 6.82
N ASN A 71 14.04 -3.85 6.53
CA ASN A 71 15.29 -4.57 6.28
C ASN A 71 15.95 -4.17 4.94
N ASN A 72 15.15 -3.87 3.91
CA ASN A 72 15.67 -3.45 2.60
C ASN A 72 16.44 -2.10 2.66
N ARG A 73 16.19 -1.25 3.68
CA ARG A 73 16.98 -0.03 3.90
C ARG A 73 18.46 -0.32 4.21
N SER A 74 18.80 -1.51 4.73
CA SER A 74 20.17 -1.86 5.08
C SER A 74 20.95 -2.50 3.92
N SER A 75 20.27 -3.23 3.03
CA SER A 75 20.89 -3.87 1.86
C SER A 75 21.19 -2.90 0.71
N THR A 76 20.44 -1.80 0.56
CA THR A 76 20.72 -0.80 -0.49
C THR A 76 21.98 0.05 -0.21
N LEU A 77 22.50 0.07 1.03
CA LEU A 77 23.76 0.76 1.36
C LEU A 77 24.99 -0.14 1.27
N LYS A 78 24.86 -1.40 0.80
CA LYS A 78 25.99 -2.33 0.59
C LYS A 78 26.16 -2.79 -0.86
N ALA A 79 25.51 -2.13 -1.81
CA ALA A 79 25.65 -2.41 -3.23
C ALA A 79 26.11 -1.16 -4.00
N PHE A 80 27.27 -0.62 -3.62
CA PHE A 80 28.21 0.09 -4.48
C PHE A 80 29.62 -0.25 -4.00
#